data_AF-A0A800K547-F1
#
_entry.id   AF-A0A800K547-F1
#
_cell.length_a   1.000
_cell.length_b   1.000
_cell.length_c   1.000
_cell.angle_alpha   90.00
_cell.angle_beta   90.00
_cell.angle_gamma   90.00
#
_symmetry.space_group_name_H-M   'P 1'
#
loop_
_entity.id
_entity.type
_entity.pdbx_description
1 polymer ?
#
loop_
_entity_poly.entity_id
_entity_poly.type
_entity_poly.pdbx_seq_one_letter_code
_entity_poly.pdbx_strand_id
1 'polypeptide(L)'
;MRACFNNPRPPLCEVALILMLCLAHPGVAQEQDRTTEEDVDHAGIIRSWTDVNRERGRRIYDAHCVSCHGYEGAARLPDARAFNRDELRAGGDPYTMWLTLTEGFGQMVPQMQYSPEERYDVVHFIREVFIRGPNRDQYFEISDEYLEALPEGTPREDLVPPDGHPRDYGPVLTSQFRREVNRAMTFDLGEDVFASYDLHRMRQHHVWDGFLNLSQTQHMRYRGERQPFPDGEPLAGLQTYHWAYGADFDAAPENSLMQGLENSKSMGPTDSELMLYNGHYLDGRTATLSFSVLGREVLERPRVHRLDDFVVLENVIRVAPGETALQLTAGAFAGDPGTEGVLGLAGEPSLALDDTGSAHGAIAFAADVPSPGGASGIGDFIAAVVAGDTEQLRWEVTAQHRLGLHIPASSTPLVIRVLRFAGSGAEAWARFRDYADLVVQ
;
A
#
# COMPACT_ATOMS: atom_id res chain seq x y z
N MET A 1 -23.20 85.50 -0.50
CA MET A 1 -22.14 86.50 -0.72
C MET A 1 -20.85 85.71 -0.98
N ARG A 2 -20.38 85.60 -2.25
CA ARG A 2 -19.27 86.39 -2.87
C ARG A 2 -18.02 86.41 -1.96
N ALA A 3 -16.79 86.05 -2.36
CA ALA A 3 -16.05 86.11 -3.63
C ALA A 3 -14.94 85.02 -3.62
N CYS A 4 -14.40 84.43 -4.70
CA CYS A 4 -13.89 84.87 -6.01
C CYS A 4 -12.54 85.64 -6.00
N PHE A 5 -11.60 85.09 -6.81
CA PHE A 5 -10.35 85.63 -7.39
C PHE A 5 -9.08 85.58 -6.50
N ASN A 6 -7.93 85.07 -6.96
CA ASN A 6 -7.27 85.38 -8.23
C ASN A 6 -6.33 84.26 -8.74
N ASN A 7 -6.17 84.20 -10.06
CA ASN A 7 -5.14 83.49 -10.82
C ASN A 7 -4.45 84.52 -11.73
N PRO A 8 -3.19 84.31 -12.18
CA PRO A 8 -2.90 84.58 -13.59
C PRO A 8 -2.06 83.47 -14.27
N ARG A 9 -2.32 83.30 -15.59
CA ARG A 9 -1.75 82.31 -16.52
C ARG A 9 -0.51 82.87 -17.32
N PRO A 10 -0.07 82.30 -18.47
CA PRO A 10 1.12 81.46 -18.72
C PRO A 10 2.10 82.10 -19.77
N PRO A 11 3.06 81.37 -20.40
CA PRO A 11 2.85 80.76 -21.75
C PRO A 11 3.54 79.36 -21.91
N LEU A 12 3.00 78.35 -22.62
CA LEU A 12 2.91 78.07 -24.08
C LEU A 12 4.23 77.75 -24.83
N CYS A 13 4.20 76.63 -25.60
CA CYS A 13 5.10 76.09 -26.66
C CYS A 13 5.82 74.78 -26.23
N GLU A 14 5.77 73.61 -26.87
CA GLU A 14 5.41 73.12 -28.24
C GLU A 14 4.88 71.66 -28.12
N VAL A 15 3.73 71.27 -28.71
CA VAL A 15 3.51 70.69 -30.07
C VAL A 15 4.28 69.39 -30.37
N ALA A 16 3.53 68.26 -30.53
CA ALA A 16 3.66 67.19 -31.54
C ALA A 16 3.03 65.89 -30.98
N LEU A 17 1.74 65.61 -31.22
CA LEU A 17 1.16 64.91 -32.39
C LEU A 17 1.82 63.56 -32.73
N ILE A 18 1.02 62.53 -32.44
CA ILE A 18 1.05 61.12 -32.83
C ILE A 18 1.29 60.94 -34.34
N LEU A 19 2.23 60.06 -34.72
CA LEU A 19 2.14 59.27 -35.96
C LEU A 19 2.86 57.92 -35.79
N MET A 20 2.13 56.84 -36.04
CA MET A 20 2.64 55.48 -36.20
C MET A 20 3.72 55.41 -37.29
N LEU A 21 4.79 54.68 -37.02
CA LEU A 21 5.56 53.97 -38.04
C LEU A 21 5.92 52.60 -37.48
N CYS A 22 5.22 51.60 -37.99
CA CYS A 22 5.50 50.19 -37.85
C CYS A 22 6.96 49.92 -38.26
N LEU A 23 7.80 49.54 -37.31
CA LEU A 23 8.93 48.67 -37.60
C LEU A 23 8.55 47.30 -37.06
N ALA A 24 8.15 46.45 -38.00
CA ALA A 24 8.02 45.02 -37.83
C ALA A 24 9.29 44.51 -37.16
N HIS A 25 9.19 44.12 -35.89
CA HIS A 25 10.14 43.18 -35.33
C HIS A 25 9.73 41.82 -35.92
N PRO A 26 10.57 41.18 -36.75
CA PRO A 26 10.31 39.80 -37.09
C PRO A 26 10.27 39.02 -35.78
N GLY A 27 9.19 38.28 -35.56
CA GLY A 27 9.11 37.32 -34.48
C GLY A 27 10.23 36.31 -34.67
N VAL A 28 11.32 36.50 -33.94
CA VAL A 28 12.27 35.43 -33.69
C VAL A 28 11.64 34.62 -32.59
N ALA A 29 11.08 33.47 -32.96
CA ALA A 29 10.82 32.40 -32.01
C ALA A 29 12.13 32.15 -31.27
N GLN A 30 12.14 32.42 -29.98
CA GLN A 30 13.30 32.20 -29.14
C GLN A 30 13.35 30.70 -28.86
N GLU A 31 14.00 29.97 -29.76
CA GLU A 31 14.35 28.57 -29.59
C GLU A 31 15.42 28.51 -28.48
N GLN A 32 14.96 28.52 -27.23
CA GLN A 32 15.79 28.16 -26.09
C GLN A 32 15.94 26.64 -26.12
N ASP A 33 17.17 26.18 -26.26
CA ASP A 33 17.57 24.80 -26.08
C ASP A 33 17.23 24.39 -24.64
N ARG A 34 16.06 23.76 -24.46
CA ARG A 34 15.54 23.31 -23.17
C ARG A 34 15.97 21.87 -22.99
N THR A 35 17.01 21.62 -22.21
CA THR A 35 17.49 20.27 -21.88
C THR A 35 17.27 20.00 -20.39
N THR A 36 16.62 18.88 -20.06
CA THR A 36 16.37 18.43 -18.68
C THR A 36 17.47 17.51 -18.16
N GLU A 37 17.72 17.49 -16.85
CA GLU A 37 18.66 16.54 -16.20
C GLU A 37 18.06 15.13 -15.97
N GLU A 38 16.79 14.88 -16.33
CA GLU A 38 16.17 13.55 -16.20
C GLU A 38 16.75 12.56 -17.25
N ASP A 39 17.28 11.42 -16.80
CA ASP A 39 17.74 10.32 -17.68
C ASP A 39 16.53 9.55 -18.23
N VAL A 40 16.18 9.81 -19.49
CA VAL A 40 14.95 9.30 -20.12
C VAL A 40 15.23 8.86 -21.57
N ASP A 41 14.97 7.59 -21.88
CA ASP A 41 14.94 7.09 -23.26
C ASP A 41 13.70 7.61 -24.02
N HIS A 42 13.77 8.87 -24.45
CA HIS A 42 12.67 9.54 -25.15
C HIS A 42 12.27 8.80 -26.43
N ALA A 43 13.25 8.39 -27.23
CA ALA A 43 13.03 7.73 -28.50
C ALA A 43 12.39 6.35 -28.32
N GLY A 44 12.87 5.54 -27.37
CA GLY A 44 12.30 4.24 -27.06
C GLY A 44 10.85 4.32 -26.57
N ILE A 45 10.54 5.29 -25.69
CA ILE A 45 9.16 5.52 -25.23
C ILE A 45 8.25 5.83 -26.42
N ILE A 46 8.63 6.78 -27.29
CA ILE A 46 7.81 7.18 -28.44
C ILE A 46 7.62 6.02 -29.42
N ARG A 47 8.68 5.23 -29.69
CA ARG A 47 8.61 4.02 -30.54
C ARG A 47 7.67 2.95 -29.99
N SER A 48 7.51 2.89 -28.67
CA SER A 48 6.70 1.88 -27.99
C SER A 48 5.20 2.19 -27.91
N TRP A 49 4.76 3.36 -28.40
CA TRP A 49 3.39 3.81 -28.21
C TRP A 49 2.34 2.89 -28.84
N THR A 50 1.35 2.53 -28.03
CA THR A 50 0.18 1.75 -28.43
C THR A 50 -1.12 2.40 -27.93
N ASP A 51 -2.27 1.80 -28.24
CA ASP A 51 -3.57 2.21 -27.69
C ASP A 51 -3.63 2.14 -26.15
N VAL A 52 -2.84 1.26 -25.52
CA VAL A 52 -2.75 1.14 -24.05
C VAL A 52 -2.15 2.41 -23.44
N ASN A 53 -1.07 2.91 -24.04
CA ASN A 53 -0.44 4.18 -23.66
C ASN A 53 -1.43 5.33 -23.83
N ARG A 54 -2.09 5.40 -25.00
CA ARG A 54 -3.06 6.46 -25.30
C ARG A 54 -4.22 6.49 -24.29
N GLU A 55 -4.74 5.32 -23.92
CA GLU A 55 -5.82 5.21 -22.93
C GLU A 55 -5.35 5.62 -21.52
N ARG A 56 -4.12 5.30 -21.14
CA ARG A 56 -3.52 5.81 -19.89
C ARG A 56 -3.39 7.34 -19.94
N GLY A 57 -2.92 7.89 -21.06
CA GLY A 57 -2.85 9.33 -21.31
C GLY A 57 -4.21 10.03 -21.21
N ARG A 58 -5.27 9.42 -21.77
CA ARG A 58 -6.65 9.92 -21.64
C ARG A 58 -7.08 10.04 -20.18
N ARG A 59 -6.85 8.99 -19.37
CA ARG A 59 -7.20 9.02 -17.94
C ARG A 59 -6.51 10.16 -17.20
N ILE A 60 -5.23 10.39 -17.50
CA ILE A 60 -4.48 11.51 -16.90
C ILE A 60 -5.05 12.85 -17.37
N TYR A 61 -5.32 13.01 -18.67
CA TYR A 61 -5.91 14.23 -19.23
C TYR A 61 -7.26 14.56 -18.59
N ASP A 62 -8.17 13.57 -18.54
CA ASP A 62 -9.51 13.69 -17.97
C ASP A 62 -9.46 14.04 -16.48
N ALA A 63 -8.48 13.52 -15.75
CA ALA A 63 -8.34 13.78 -14.33
C ALA A 63 -7.71 15.15 -14.01
N HIS A 64 -6.80 15.65 -14.86
CA HIS A 64 -5.88 16.73 -14.47
C HIS A 64 -5.69 17.87 -15.47
N CYS A 65 -5.86 17.63 -16.77
CA CYS A 65 -5.63 18.64 -17.81
C CYS A 65 -6.94 19.30 -18.28
N VAL A 66 -8.05 18.57 -18.22
CA VAL A 66 -9.35 18.95 -18.79
C VAL A 66 -9.92 20.24 -18.20
N SER A 67 -9.61 20.55 -16.94
CA SER A 67 -10.12 21.74 -16.24
C SER A 67 -9.65 23.05 -16.89
N CYS A 68 -8.43 23.05 -17.46
CA CYS A 68 -7.86 24.20 -18.16
C CYS A 68 -8.01 24.09 -19.68
N HIS A 69 -7.73 22.91 -20.24
CA HIS A 69 -7.65 22.69 -21.69
C HIS A 69 -8.97 22.25 -22.33
N GLY A 70 -10.00 21.93 -21.55
CA GLY A 70 -11.34 21.59 -22.01
C GLY A 70 -11.50 20.13 -22.45
N TYR A 71 -12.74 19.64 -22.46
CA TYR A 71 -13.08 18.24 -22.75
C TYR A 71 -12.61 17.76 -24.13
N GLU A 72 -12.81 18.58 -25.17
CA GLU A 72 -12.42 18.25 -26.55
C GLU A 72 -11.10 18.93 -26.95
N GLY A 73 -10.24 19.24 -25.97
CA GLY A 73 -9.11 20.15 -26.17
C GLY A 73 -9.55 21.59 -26.50
N ALA A 74 -10.83 21.92 -26.24
CA ALA A 74 -11.43 23.22 -26.49
C ALA A 74 -11.34 24.11 -25.24
N ALA A 75 -10.16 24.68 -24.99
CA ALA A 75 -9.91 25.51 -23.81
C ALA A 75 -10.90 26.70 -23.73
N ARG A 76 -11.32 27.01 -22.50
CA ARG A 76 -12.21 28.15 -22.17
C ARG A 76 -11.53 29.21 -21.31
N LEU A 77 -10.34 28.91 -20.79
CA LEU A 77 -9.52 29.88 -20.07
C LEU A 77 -8.71 30.71 -21.08
N PRO A 78 -8.61 32.03 -20.92
CA PRO A 78 -7.87 32.89 -21.85
C PRO A 78 -6.38 32.51 -22.01
N ASP A 79 -5.77 32.02 -20.95
CA ASP A 79 -4.33 31.70 -20.91
C ASP A 79 -4.01 30.24 -21.28
N ALA A 80 -5.03 29.37 -21.36
CA ALA A 80 -4.86 27.98 -21.76
C ALA A 80 -5.04 27.81 -23.27
N ARG A 81 -4.15 27.05 -23.91
CA ARG A 81 -4.27 26.77 -25.35
C ARG A 81 -5.30 25.67 -25.61
N ALA A 82 -6.14 25.88 -26.61
CA ALA A 82 -7.07 24.89 -27.11
C ALA A 82 -6.37 23.95 -28.11
N PHE A 83 -5.98 22.75 -27.68
CA PHE A 83 -5.28 21.77 -28.52
C PHE A 83 -5.95 21.49 -29.87
N ASN A 84 -7.27 21.67 -29.95
CA ASN A 84 -8.06 21.41 -31.15
C ASN A 84 -8.13 22.55 -32.18
N ARG A 85 -7.50 23.71 -31.94
CA ARG A 85 -7.50 24.83 -32.90
C ARG A 85 -6.33 25.80 -32.78
N ASP A 86 -5.74 25.88 -31.60
CA ASP A 86 -4.77 26.90 -31.27
C ASP A 86 -3.36 26.45 -31.67
N GLU A 87 -2.52 27.39 -32.10
CA GLU A 87 -1.08 27.15 -32.28
C GLU A 87 -0.41 26.84 -30.92
N LEU A 88 0.47 25.83 -30.92
CA LEU A 88 1.25 25.41 -29.76
C LEU A 88 2.54 26.24 -29.65
N ARG A 89 2.47 27.32 -28.88
CA ARG A 89 3.56 28.32 -28.76
C ARG A 89 4.88 27.78 -28.21
N ALA A 90 4.83 26.71 -27.42
CA ALA A 90 6.03 26.07 -26.91
C ALA A 90 6.68 25.14 -27.96
N GLY A 91 5.94 24.76 -29.01
CA GLY A 91 6.25 23.74 -30.01
C GLY A 91 5.30 22.52 -29.92
N GLY A 92 5.08 21.85 -31.06
CA GLY A 92 4.09 20.78 -31.20
C GLY A 92 4.66 19.38 -31.41
N ASP A 93 5.99 19.24 -31.47
CA ASP A 93 6.65 17.94 -31.48
C ASP A 93 6.58 17.29 -30.08
N PRO A 94 6.60 15.95 -29.98
CA PRO A 94 6.34 15.27 -28.72
C PRO A 94 7.35 15.57 -27.61
N TYR A 95 8.64 15.74 -27.92
CA TYR A 95 9.66 16.08 -26.93
C TYR A 95 9.42 17.48 -26.35
N THR A 96 9.09 18.45 -27.19
CA THR A 96 8.79 19.81 -26.75
C THR A 96 7.49 19.90 -25.93
N MET A 97 6.49 19.11 -26.27
CA MET A 97 5.29 18.94 -25.44
C MET A 97 5.62 18.27 -24.11
N TRP A 98 6.50 17.27 -24.10
CA TRP A 98 7.00 16.62 -22.89
C TRP A 98 7.77 17.61 -22.00
N LEU A 99 8.66 18.42 -22.56
CA LEU A 99 9.35 19.50 -21.85
C LEU A 99 8.38 20.51 -21.23
N THR A 100 7.28 20.82 -21.93
CA THR A 100 6.21 21.67 -21.38
C THR A 100 5.55 21.05 -20.15
N LEU A 101 5.40 19.72 -20.11
CA LEU A 101 4.92 19.00 -18.92
C LEU A 101 5.99 18.91 -17.83
N THR A 102 7.27 18.82 -18.19
CA THR A 102 8.38 18.70 -17.24
C THR A 102 8.74 20.03 -16.58
N GLU A 103 8.84 21.11 -17.35
CA GLU A 103 9.35 22.40 -16.89
C GLU A 103 8.25 23.47 -16.73
N GLY A 104 7.04 23.17 -17.20
CA GLY A 104 5.97 24.15 -17.34
C GLY A 104 6.19 25.10 -18.53
N PHE A 105 5.19 25.93 -18.79
CA PHE A 105 5.27 26.99 -19.81
C PHE A 105 4.24 28.10 -19.55
N GLY A 106 4.69 29.33 -19.36
CA GLY A 106 3.81 30.45 -19.01
C GLY A 106 3.13 30.22 -17.66
N GLN A 107 1.79 30.13 -17.65
CA GLN A 107 0.99 29.80 -16.45
C GLN A 107 0.73 28.29 -16.29
N MET A 108 1.15 27.46 -17.25
CA MET A 108 1.07 26.01 -17.12
C MET A 108 2.17 25.54 -16.18
N VAL A 109 1.78 25.04 -15.01
CA VAL A 109 2.73 24.54 -14.01
C VAL A 109 3.37 23.21 -14.46
N PRO A 110 4.62 22.95 -14.05
CA PRO A 110 5.25 21.63 -14.19
C PRO A 110 4.36 20.51 -13.62
N GLN A 111 4.31 19.38 -14.31
CA GLN A 111 3.56 18.18 -13.93
C GLN A 111 4.50 17.12 -13.33
N MET A 112 5.26 17.51 -12.31
CA MET A 112 6.28 16.67 -11.64
C MET A 112 5.70 15.44 -10.94
N GLN A 113 4.37 15.36 -10.80
CA GLN A 113 3.71 14.20 -10.23
C GLN A 113 3.71 12.95 -11.12
N TYR A 114 3.97 13.12 -12.42
CA TYR A 114 4.00 12.02 -13.39
C TYR A 114 5.42 11.59 -13.71
N SER A 115 5.59 10.28 -13.92
CA SER A 115 6.80 9.71 -14.52
C SER A 115 7.00 10.22 -15.95
N PRO A 116 8.24 10.14 -16.48
CA PRO A 116 8.52 10.52 -17.87
C PRO A 116 7.61 9.82 -18.89
N GLU A 117 7.31 8.54 -18.71
CA GLU A 117 6.41 7.78 -19.59
C GLU A 117 4.97 8.27 -19.50
N GLU A 118 4.47 8.54 -18.29
CA GLU A 118 3.11 9.06 -18.09
C GLU A 118 2.94 10.46 -18.72
N ARG A 119 3.98 11.31 -18.69
CA ARG A 119 3.98 12.59 -19.42
C ARG A 119 3.85 12.34 -20.93
N TYR A 120 4.62 11.40 -21.49
CA TYR A 120 4.53 11.04 -22.90
C TYR A 120 3.19 10.39 -23.30
N ASP A 121 2.57 9.60 -22.43
CA ASP A 121 1.25 9.03 -22.70
C ASP A 121 0.19 10.13 -22.89
N VAL A 122 0.24 11.18 -22.07
CA VAL A 122 -0.65 12.35 -22.21
C VAL A 122 -0.37 13.09 -23.52
N VAL A 123 0.91 13.27 -23.86
CA VAL A 123 1.32 13.85 -25.15
C VAL A 123 0.76 13.03 -26.32
N HIS A 124 0.89 11.70 -26.27
CA HIS A 124 0.34 10.80 -27.28
C HIS A 124 -1.18 10.96 -27.41
N PHE A 125 -1.92 10.97 -26.30
CA PHE A 125 -3.36 11.19 -26.30
C PHE A 125 -3.76 12.54 -26.92
N ILE A 126 -3.15 13.64 -26.48
CA ILE A 126 -3.46 14.99 -26.99
C ILE A 126 -3.21 15.06 -28.50
N ARG A 127 -2.07 14.54 -28.96
CA ARG A 127 -1.68 14.55 -30.38
C ARG A 127 -2.66 13.76 -31.22
N GLU A 128 -3.00 12.55 -30.81
CA GLU A 128 -3.86 11.66 -31.59
C GLU A 128 -5.33 12.08 -31.60
N VAL A 129 -5.83 12.59 -30.48
CA VAL A 129 -7.27 12.85 -30.32
C VAL A 129 -7.65 14.28 -30.65
N PHE A 130 -6.84 15.27 -30.25
CA PHE A 130 -7.19 16.68 -30.41
C PHE A 130 -6.43 17.37 -31.54
N ILE A 131 -5.20 16.95 -31.85
CA ILE A 131 -4.37 17.63 -32.85
C ILE A 131 -4.53 17.00 -34.24
N ARG A 132 -4.35 15.68 -34.37
CA ARG A 132 -4.31 14.96 -35.66
C ARG A 132 -5.49 15.24 -36.57
N GLY A 133 -6.69 15.42 -35.99
CA GLY A 133 -7.90 15.80 -36.73
C GLY A 133 -8.17 17.30 -36.69
N PRO A 134 -8.70 17.84 -35.58
CA PRO A 134 -9.19 19.21 -35.50
C PRO A 134 -8.14 20.32 -35.72
N ASN A 135 -6.86 20.06 -35.41
CA ASN A 135 -5.76 21.02 -35.49
C ASN A 135 -4.59 20.48 -36.31
N ARG A 136 -4.90 19.87 -37.45
CA ARG A 136 -3.96 19.06 -38.23
C ARG A 136 -2.69 19.81 -38.66
N ASP A 137 -2.78 21.13 -38.85
CA ASP A 137 -1.63 21.96 -39.23
C ASP A 137 -0.58 22.06 -38.12
N GLN A 138 -0.95 21.72 -36.87
CA GLN A 138 -0.04 21.63 -35.73
C GLN A 138 0.42 20.19 -35.46
N TYR A 139 -0.05 19.21 -36.24
CA TYR A 139 0.35 17.81 -36.06
C TYR A 139 1.75 17.58 -36.62
N PHE A 140 2.72 17.43 -35.72
CA PHE A 140 4.08 17.05 -36.07
C PHE A 140 4.13 15.57 -36.47
N GLU A 141 4.76 15.23 -37.60
CA GLU A 141 4.98 13.83 -38.00
C GLU A 141 6.30 13.33 -37.42
N ILE A 142 6.26 12.14 -36.79
CA ILE A 142 7.44 11.54 -36.15
C ILE A 142 8.25 10.81 -37.23
N SER A 143 9.49 11.25 -37.48
CA SER A 143 10.43 10.58 -38.38
C SER A 143 11.52 9.84 -37.60
N ASP A 144 12.21 8.89 -38.25
CA ASP A 144 13.39 8.24 -37.68
C ASP A 144 14.49 9.26 -37.38
N GLU A 145 14.71 10.22 -38.28
CA GLU A 145 15.66 11.34 -38.08
C GLU A 145 15.33 12.17 -36.83
N TYR A 146 14.04 12.42 -36.56
CA TYR A 146 13.63 13.10 -35.33
C TYR A 146 13.94 12.26 -34.10
N LEU A 147 13.62 10.96 -34.12
CA LEU A 147 13.87 10.05 -33.00
C LEU A 147 15.37 9.88 -32.71
N GLU A 148 16.21 9.90 -33.75
CA GLU A 148 17.68 9.85 -33.62
C GLU A 148 18.28 11.16 -33.08
N ALA A 149 17.58 12.29 -33.26
CA ALA A 149 18.01 13.59 -32.77
C ALA A 149 17.60 13.89 -31.32
N LEU A 150 16.76 13.04 -30.69
CA LEU A 150 16.35 13.22 -29.30
C LEU A 150 17.51 12.96 -28.34
N PRO A 151 17.53 13.61 -27.16
CA PRO A 151 18.53 13.30 -26.13
C PRO A 151 18.54 11.80 -25.79
N GLU A 152 19.73 11.24 -25.70
CA GLU A 152 19.92 9.85 -25.29
C GLU A 152 19.63 9.70 -23.79
N GLY A 153 18.94 8.62 -23.45
CA GLY A 153 18.75 8.20 -22.07
C GLY A 153 18.75 6.68 -21.99
N THR A 154 18.84 6.17 -20.77
CA THR A 154 18.95 4.74 -20.50
C THR A 154 17.64 4.02 -20.88
N PRO A 155 17.68 3.01 -21.79
CA PRO A 155 16.52 2.21 -22.13
C PRO A 155 15.89 1.58 -20.89
N ARG A 156 14.56 1.49 -20.86
CA ARG A 156 13.83 0.95 -19.69
C ARG A 156 14.25 -0.45 -19.29
N GLU A 157 14.65 -1.28 -20.24
CA GLU A 157 15.16 -2.64 -20.03
C GLU A 157 16.55 -2.67 -19.39
N ASP A 158 17.32 -1.60 -19.57
CA ASP A 158 18.66 -1.41 -19.00
C ASP A 158 18.63 -0.54 -17.73
N LEU A 159 17.50 0.13 -17.45
CA LEU A 159 17.22 0.73 -16.15
C LEU A 159 17.17 -0.40 -15.13
N VAL A 160 18.29 -0.61 -14.43
CA VAL A 160 18.31 -1.35 -13.18
C VAL A 160 17.36 -0.60 -12.24
N PRO A 161 16.18 -1.17 -11.87
CA PRO A 161 15.39 -0.58 -10.81
C PRO A 161 16.34 -0.44 -9.62
N PRO A 162 16.47 0.74 -8.99
CA PRO A 162 17.46 0.92 -7.94
C PRO A 162 17.42 -0.27 -6.99
N ASP A 163 18.56 -0.97 -6.89
CA ASP A 163 18.70 -2.24 -6.18
C ASP A 163 18.07 -2.13 -4.78
N GLY A 164 17.13 -3.03 -4.49
CA GLY A 164 16.60 -3.25 -3.14
C GLY A 164 15.69 -2.14 -2.63
N HIS A 165 14.54 -2.55 -2.07
CA HIS A 165 13.59 -1.76 -1.28
C HIS A 165 13.82 -0.25 -1.31
N PRO A 166 13.03 0.50 -2.10
CA PRO A 166 13.26 1.93 -2.20
C PRO A 166 13.03 2.57 -0.84
N ARG A 167 14.13 2.97 -0.19
CA ARG A 167 14.24 3.43 1.20
C ARG A 167 14.11 2.31 2.23
N ASP A 168 14.99 2.34 3.22
CA ASP A 168 14.80 1.55 4.44
C ASP A 168 13.65 2.17 5.27
N TYR A 169 12.52 1.47 5.33
CA TYR A 169 11.36 1.87 6.12
C TYR A 169 11.47 1.48 7.60
N GLY A 170 12.57 0.86 8.01
CA GLY A 170 12.70 0.24 9.32
C GLY A 170 11.95 -1.09 9.40
N PRO A 171 11.72 -1.63 10.61
CA PRO A 171 11.04 -2.91 10.81
C PRO A 171 9.51 -2.81 10.69
N VAL A 172 8.96 -1.60 10.60
CA VAL A 172 7.51 -1.36 10.47
C VAL A 172 7.21 -0.18 9.56
N LEU A 173 6.21 -0.34 8.69
CA LEU A 173 5.64 0.74 7.88
C LEU A 173 4.18 0.95 8.25
N THR A 174 3.84 2.16 8.71
CA THR A 174 2.44 2.57 8.88
C THR A 174 1.89 3.15 7.57
N SER A 175 0.83 2.53 7.08
CA SER A 175 0.20 2.91 5.81
C SER A 175 -1.24 2.40 5.74
N GLN A 176 -1.94 2.67 4.64
CA GLN A 176 -3.10 1.84 4.26
C GLN A 176 -2.61 0.45 3.82
N PHE A 177 -3.48 -0.54 3.88
CA PHE A 177 -3.27 -1.86 3.28
C PHE A 177 -4.41 -2.15 2.31
N ARG A 178 -4.08 -2.17 1.02
CA ARG A 178 -5.02 -2.22 -0.09
C ARG A 178 -6.12 -1.17 0.11
N ARG A 179 -7.33 -1.48 -0.33
CA ARG A 179 -8.53 -0.73 0.05
C ARG A 179 -9.17 -1.33 1.30
N GLU A 180 -8.56 -2.30 1.98
CA GLU A 180 -9.21 -3.12 3.01
C GLU A 180 -9.02 -2.52 4.41
N VAL A 181 -7.81 -2.02 4.69
CA VAL A 181 -7.46 -1.43 5.99
C VAL A 181 -6.93 -0.02 5.79
N ASN A 182 -7.56 0.97 6.43
CA ASN A 182 -7.14 2.37 6.30
C ASN A 182 -5.98 2.76 7.23
N ARG A 183 -5.78 2.01 8.32
CA ARG A 183 -4.68 2.22 9.26
C ARG A 183 -4.03 0.89 9.60
N ALA A 184 -3.11 0.48 8.74
CA ALA A 184 -2.32 -0.72 8.92
C ALA A 184 -0.92 -0.40 9.44
N MET A 185 -0.32 -1.39 10.10
CA MET A 185 1.11 -1.43 10.38
C MET A 185 1.66 -2.74 9.83
N THR A 186 2.48 -2.63 8.79
CA THR A 186 3.15 -3.79 8.20
C THR A 186 4.51 -3.97 8.83
N PHE A 187 4.74 -5.13 9.42
CA PHE A 187 6.00 -5.58 10.00
C PHE A 187 6.83 -6.29 8.94
N ASP A 188 8.11 -5.91 8.87
CA ASP A 188 9.18 -6.75 8.34
C ASP A 188 9.60 -7.69 9.46
N LEU A 189 9.25 -8.98 9.36
CA LEU A 189 9.63 -9.98 10.36
C LEU A 189 11.03 -10.55 10.12
N GLY A 190 11.65 -10.21 8.99
CA GLY A 190 12.84 -10.86 8.46
C GLY A 190 12.51 -12.09 7.60
N GLU A 191 13.54 -12.69 7.00
CA GLU A 191 13.42 -13.91 6.19
C GLU A 191 12.37 -13.83 5.06
N ASP A 192 12.24 -12.63 4.48
CA ASP A 192 11.24 -12.26 3.48
C ASP A 192 9.78 -12.49 3.93
N VAL A 193 9.48 -12.51 5.23
CA VAL A 193 8.10 -12.65 5.74
C VAL A 193 7.60 -11.34 6.32
N PHE A 194 6.40 -10.95 5.89
CA PHE A 194 5.76 -9.70 6.29
C PHE A 194 4.40 -9.96 6.90
N ALA A 195 4.05 -9.17 7.91
CA ALA A 195 2.77 -9.26 8.61
C ALA A 195 2.12 -7.89 8.76
N SER A 196 0.91 -7.72 8.24
CA SER A 196 0.15 -6.47 8.38
C SER A 196 -0.87 -6.59 9.49
N TYR A 197 -0.88 -5.61 10.41
CA TYR A 197 -1.85 -5.49 11.48
C TYR A 197 -2.83 -4.36 11.21
N ASP A 198 -4.12 -4.60 11.40
CA ASP A 198 -5.15 -3.55 11.48
C ASP A 198 -5.09 -2.89 12.85
N LEU A 199 -4.64 -1.63 12.91
CA LEU A 199 -4.44 -0.91 14.17
C LEU A 199 -5.75 -0.42 14.80
N HIS A 200 -6.86 -0.44 14.08
CA HIS A 200 -8.14 -0.18 14.71
C HIS A 200 -8.58 -1.41 15.48
N ARG A 201 -8.43 -2.60 14.92
CA ARG A 201 -8.91 -3.84 15.54
C ARG A 201 -7.84 -4.70 16.21
N MET A 202 -6.61 -4.20 16.29
CA MET A 202 -5.40 -4.92 16.73
C MET A 202 -5.43 -6.41 16.39
N ARG A 203 -5.69 -6.68 15.12
CA ARG A 203 -5.66 -8.04 14.56
C ARG A 203 -4.62 -8.10 13.47
N GLN A 204 -4.01 -9.27 13.33
CA GLN A 204 -3.28 -9.59 12.13
C GLN A 204 -4.28 -9.64 10.97
N HIS A 205 -4.03 -8.85 9.94
CA HIS A 205 -4.85 -8.79 8.75
C HIS A 205 -4.34 -9.73 7.67
N HIS A 206 -3.04 -9.73 7.40
CA HIS A 206 -2.39 -10.56 6.37
C HIS A 206 -0.98 -10.95 6.80
N VAL A 207 -0.51 -12.10 6.31
CA VAL A 207 0.90 -12.52 6.35
C VAL A 207 1.24 -13.13 4.98
N TRP A 208 2.40 -12.77 4.43
CA TRP A 208 2.85 -13.16 3.09
C TRP A 208 4.37 -13.13 2.98
N ASP A 209 4.91 -13.63 1.87
CA ASP A 209 6.32 -13.45 1.51
C ASP A 209 6.57 -12.20 0.64
N GLY A 210 7.69 -11.52 0.81
CA GLY A 210 8.04 -10.33 0.02
C GLY A 210 7.49 -9.00 0.55
N PHE A 211 8.13 -7.89 0.16
CA PHE A 211 7.81 -6.56 0.70
C PHE A 211 6.47 -6.02 0.17
N LEU A 212 6.01 -4.88 0.70
CA LEU A 212 4.88 -4.16 0.10
C LEU A 212 5.28 -3.56 -1.25
N ASN A 213 4.38 -3.68 -2.23
CA ASN A 213 4.47 -2.91 -3.45
C ASN A 213 4.08 -1.45 -3.17
N LEU A 214 5.08 -0.57 -3.20
CA LEU A 214 4.92 0.87 -2.95
C LEU A 214 5.00 1.71 -4.23
N SER A 215 5.22 1.10 -5.39
CA SER A 215 5.57 1.76 -6.67
C SER A 215 4.57 2.83 -7.13
N GLN A 216 3.30 2.69 -6.75
CA GLN A 216 2.20 3.59 -7.10
C GLN A 216 1.67 4.39 -5.91
N THR A 217 2.41 4.41 -4.79
CA THR A 217 2.00 5.08 -3.55
C THR A 217 2.77 6.40 -3.38
N GLN A 218 2.32 7.23 -2.43
CA GLN A 218 3.03 8.46 -2.05
C GLN A 218 4.41 8.22 -1.41
N HIS A 219 4.74 6.97 -1.06
CA HIS A 219 6.07 6.61 -0.59
C HIS A 219 7.12 6.70 -1.71
N MET A 220 6.68 6.51 -2.96
CA MET A 220 7.53 6.47 -4.16
C MET A 220 7.24 7.58 -5.16
N ARG A 221 5.99 8.04 -5.23
CA ARG A 221 5.55 9.06 -6.17
C ARG A 221 5.19 10.33 -5.41
N TYR A 222 5.43 11.49 -6.03
CA TYR A 222 4.95 12.77 -5.49
C TYR A 222 3.42 12.76 -5.27
N ARG A 223 2.67 12.09 -6.16
CA ARG A 223 1.26 11.77 -5.96
C ARG A 223 1.04 10.27 -6.13
N GLY A 224 0.69 9.59 -5.05
CA GLY A 224 0.29 8.19 -5.10
C GLY A 224 -1.08 8.03 -5.78
N GLU A 225 -1.20 7.02 -6.65
CA GLU A 225 -2.45 6.65 -7.32
C GLU A 225 -3.07 5.38 -6.72
N ARG A 226 -2.33 4.64 -5.89
CA ARG A 226 -2.77 3.41 -5.22
C ARG A 226 -2.31 3.34 -3.76
N GLN A 227 -2.99 2.49 -3.01
CA GLN A 227 -2.57 2.07 -1.67
C GLN A 227 -1.54 0.93 -1.75
N PRO A 228 -0.66 0.78 -0.73
CA PRO A 228 0.24 -0.36 -0.62
C PRO A 228 -0.50 -1.70 -0.69
N PHE A 229 0.12 -2.70 -1.31
CA PHE A 229 -0.40 -4.07 -1.38
C PHE A 229 0.76 -5.07 -1.26
N PRO A 230 0.52 -6.31 -0.80
CA PRO A 230 1.57 -7.30 -0.65
C PRO A 230 2.14 -7.70 -2.02
N ASP A 231 3.47 -7.76 -2.12
CA ASP A 231 4.21 -8.16 -3.34
C ASP A 231 4.77 -9.58 -3.18
N GLY A 232 3.86 -10.52 -2.93
CA GLY A 232 4.15 -11.96 -2.87
C GLY A 232 2.95 -12.77 -2.35
N GLU A 233 3.20 -14.04 -2.07
CA GLU A 233 2.18 -15.05 -1.81
C GLU A 233 1.75 -15.09 -0.34
N PRO A 234 0.44 -15.18 -0.05
CA PRO A 234 -0.03 -15.36 1.32
C PRO A 234 0.50 -16.64 1.96
N LEU A 235 0.91 -16.57 3.23
CA LEU A 235 1.16 -17.78 4.01
C LEU A 235 -0.18 -18.41 4.40
N ALA A 236 -0.62 -19.40 3.61
CA ALA A 236 -1.90 -20.08 3.78
C ALA A 236 -2.07 -20.68 5.19
N GLY A 237 -3.26 -20.53 5.78
CA GLY A 237 -3.58 -21.03 7.13
C GLY A 237 -3.08 -20.14 8.26
N LEU A 238 -2.18 -19.19 8.00
CA LEU A 238 -1.56 -18.34 9.02
C LEU A 238 -2.15 -16.92 9.08
N GLN A 239 -3.24 -16.64 8.35
CA GLN A 239 -3.80 -15.29 8.27
C GLN A 239 -4.61 -14.89 9.51
N THR A 240 -5.25 -15.85 10.19
CA THR A 240 -6.13 -15.57 11.34
C THR A 240 -5.34 -15.47 12.63
N TYR A 241 -5.29 -14.26 13.20
CA TYR A 241 -4.80 -14.01 14.56
C TYR A 241 -5.35 -12.71 15.11
N HIS A 242 -6.02 -12.78 16.26
CA HIS A 242 -6.61 -11.60 16.89
C HIS A 242 -6.96 -11.85 18.35
N TRP A 243 -6.99 -10.77 19.13
CA TRP A 243 -7.64 -10.77 20.43
C TRP A 243 -9.14 -11.03 20.25
N ALA A 244 -9.67 -11.86 21.15
CA ALA A 244 -10.98 -12.47 21.02
C ALA A 244 -11.96 -11.95 22.08
N TYR A 245 -13.24 -11.96 21.73
CA TYR A 245 -14.35 -11.46 22.54
C TYR A 245 -15.50 -12.47 22.51
N GLY A 246 -16.13 -12.68 23.66
CA GLY A 246 -17.28 -13.57 23.78
C GLY A 246 -16.91 -15.07 23.76
N ALA A 247 -17.94 -15.92 23.73
CA ALA A 247 -17.78 -17.37 23.84
C ALA A 247 -17.12 -17.98 22.58
N ASP A 248 -17.43 -17.46 21.40
CA ASP A 248 -16.95 -18.02 20.12
C ASP A 248 -15.56 -17.53 19.69
N PHE A 249 -14.83 -16.82 20.57
CA PHE A 249 -13.54 -16.22 20.24
C PHE A 249 -13.61 -15.25 19.04
N ASP A 250 -14.63 -14.39 18.98
CA ASP A 250 -14.81 -13.46 17.86
C ASP A 250 -13.82 -12.30 17.89
N ALA A 251 -13.48 -11.78 16.70
CA ALA A 251 -12.72 -10.54 16.61
C ALA A 251 -13.54 -9.35 17.12
N ALA A 252 -12.86 -8.24 17.42
CA ALA A 252 -13.53 -6.98 17.75
C ALA A 252 -14.56 -6.61 16.66
N PRO A 253 -15.77 -6.16 17.05
CA PRO A 253 -16.85 -5.91 16.11
C PRO A 253 -16.46 -4.85 15.07
N GLU A 254 -16.98 -5.04 13.86
CA GLU A 254 -16.81 -4.07 12.78
C GLU A 254 -17.68 -2.83 13.03
N ASN A 255 -17.11 -1.79 13.63
CA ASN A 255 -17.77 -0.49 13.68
C ASN A 255 -17.43 0.28 12.39
N SER A 256 -18.46 0.71 11.66
CA SER A 256 -18.31 1.67 10.57
C SER A 256 -19.03 2.97 10.92
N LEU A 257 -18.27 4.06 11.01
CA LEU A 257 -18.83 5.41 11.10
C LEU A 257 -19.63 5.83 9.84
N MET A 258 -19.59 5.03 8.77
CA MET A 258 -20.17 5.33 7.46
C MET A 258 -21.25 4.31 7.03
N GLN A 259 -21.80 3.53 7.96
CA GLN A 259 -22.77 2.48 7.67
C GLN A 259 -23.89 2.97 6.73
N GLY A 260 -24.04 2.32 5.57
CA GLY A 260 -25.03 2.69 4.53
C GLY A 260 -24.49 3.38 3.28
N LEU A 261 -23.19 3.71 3.20
CA LEU A 261 -22.54 4.17 1.96
C LEU A 261 -21.92 2.99 1.19
N GLU A 262 -22.00 2.99 -0.15
CA GLU A 262 -21.47 1.91 -1.02
C GLU A 262 -19.95 1.67 -0.89
N ASN A 263 -19.23 2.55 -0.19
CA ASN A 263 -17.79 2.41 0.12
C ASN A 263 -17.49 2.48 1.63
N SER A 264 -18.49 2.22 2.47
CA SER A 264 -18.38 2.15 3.94
C SER A 264 -17.55 0.95 4.37
N LYS A 265 -16.23 1.06 4.24
CA LYS A 265 -15.30 0.13 4.86
C LYS A 265 -15.10 0.54 6.31
N SER A 266 -14.93 -0.43 7.20
CA SER A 266 -14.82 -0.19 8.64
C SER A 266 -13.81 0.90 8.96
N MET A 267 -14.35 2.05 9.37
CA MET A 267 -13.63 3.18 9.91
C MET A 267 -13.91 3.16 11.39
N GLY A 268 -12.93 2.78 12.21
CA GLY A 268 -13.10 2.80 13.66
C GLY A 268 -12.06 3.70 14.31
N PRO A 269 -12.44 4.65 15.17
CA PRO A 269 -12.10 4.45 16.57
C PRO A 269 -12.85 3.19 17.03
N THR A 270 -12.09 2.15 17.35
CA THR A 270 -12.62 1.01 18.10
C THR A 270 -13.00 1.50 19.48
N ASP A 271 -13.98 0.86 20.09
CA ASP A 271 -14.33 1.16 21.47
C ASP A 271 -13.08 0.99 22.35
N SER A 272 -12.63 2.07 22.99
CA SER A 272 -11.44 2.07 23.84
C SER A 272 -11.61 1.17 25.07
N GLU A 273 -12.86 0.81 25.43
CA GLU A 273 -13.13 -0.19 26.46
C GLU A 273 -12.78 -1.61 25.98
N LEU A 274 -12.94 -1.89 24.67
CA LEU A 274 -12.56 -3.17 24.07
C LEU A 274 -11.07 -3.21 23.74
N MET A 275 -10.55 -2.14 23.12
CA MET A 275 -9.17 -2.08 22.65
C MET A 275 -8.66 -0.65 22.47
N LEU A 276 -7.44 -0.37 22.94
CA LEU A 276 -6.77 0.90 22.73
C LEU A 276 -5.32 0.70 22.28
N TYR A 277 -4.98 1.16 21.08
CA TYR A 277 -3.60 1.19 20.59
C TYR A 277 -2.82 2.35 21.22
N ASN A 278 -1.76 2.04 21.96
CA ASN A 278 -0.91 3.00 22.68
C ASN A 278 0.34 3.42 21.91
N GLY A 279 0.65 2.75 20.80
CA GLY A 279 1.86 3.00 20.02
C GLY A 279 2.71 1.75 19.84
N HIS A 280 3.97 1.93 19.49
CA HIS A 280 4.93 0.85 19.34
C HIS A 280 6.32 1.33 19.76
N TYR A 281 7.16 0.37 20.13
CA TYR A 281 8.56 0.58 20.46
C TYR A 281 9.44 -0.08 19.42
N LEU A 282 10.54 0.57 19.06
CA LEU A 282 11.55 0.02 18.16
C LEU A 282 12.75 -0.49 18.97
N ASP A 283 13.27 -1.64 18.57
CA ASP A 283 14.44 -2.29 19.15
C ASP A 283 15.26 -2.90 18.01
N GLY A 284 16.19 -2.11 17.47
CA GLY A 284 16.94 -2.46 16.26
C GLY A 284 16.02 -2.70 15.05
N ARG A 285 16.11 -3.92 14.49
CA ARG A 285 15.26 -4.40 13.38
C ARG A 285 13.99 -5.10 13.86
N THR A 286 13.55 -4.85 15.09
CA THR A 286 12.30 -5.40 15.62
C THR A 286 11.41 -4.30 16.19
N ALA A 287 10.11 -4.57 16.26
CA ALA A 287 9.13 -3.65 16.84
C ALA A 287 8.17 -4.39 17.78
N THR A 288 7.78 -3.71 18.87
CA THR A 288 6.80 -4.21 19.84
C THR A 288 5.58 -3.29 19.84
N LEU A 289 4.41 -3.85 19.54
CA LEU A 289 3.11 -3.19 19.69
C LEU A 289 2.80 -2.98 21.18
N SER A 290 2.24 -1.82 21.51
CA SER A 290 1.71 -1.50 22.83
C SER A 290 0.24 -1.12 22.71
N PHE A 291 -0.62 -1.82 23.44
CA PHE A 291 -2.07 -1.60 23.41
C PHE A 291 -2.70 -2.15 24.70
N SER A 292 -4.01 -1.94 24.86
CA SER A 292 -4.80 -2.63 25.88
C SER A 292 -5.95 -3.39 25.26
N VAL A 293 -6.35 -4.48 25.90
CA VAL A 293 -7.52 -5.32 25.56
C VAL A 293 -8.35 -5.46 26.81
N LEU A 294 -9.63 -5.05 26.76
CA LEU A 294 -10.53 -5.07 27.93
C LEU A 294 -9.89 -4.44 29.18
N GLY A 295 -9.18 -3.31 28.97
CA GLY A 295 -8.48 -2.56 30.02
C GLY A 295 -7.15 -3.15 30.51
N ARG A 296 -6.74 -4.36 30.08
CA ARG A 296 -5.42 -4.93 30.43
C ARG A 296 -4.39 -4.58 29.38
N GLU A 297 -3.24 -4.05 29.81
CA GLU A 297 -2.13 -3.72 28.92
C GLU A 297 -1.47 -4.98 28.34
N VAL A 298 -1.15 -4.91 27.06
CA VAL A 298 -0.48 -5.95 26.28
C VAL A 298 0.70 -5.33 25.52
N LEU A 299 1.84 -5.98 25.62
CA LEU A 299 2.97 -5.75 24.71
C LEU A 299 3.10 -6.99 23.82
N GLU A 300 3.08 -6.80 22.51
CA GLU A 300 3.18 -7.90 21.54
C GLU A 300 4.31 -7.64 20.55
N ARG A 301 5.21 -8.60 20.38
CA ARG A 301 6.27 -8.58 19.37
C ARG A 301 6.10 -9.77 18.43
N PRO A 302 5.65 -9.55 17.19
CA PRO A 302 5.66 -10.61 16.18
C PRO A 302 7.08 -10.93 15.73
N ARG A 303 7.32 -12.18 15.38
CA ARG A 303 8.58 -12.76 14.90
C ARG A 303 8.27 -13.87 13.91
N VAL A 304 9.28 -14.24 13.14
CA VAL A 304 9.25 -15.41 12.27
C VAL A 304 10.45 -16.28 12.57
N HIS A 305 10.27 -17.59 12.39
CA HIS A 305 11.34 -18.57 12.33
C HIS A 305 11.13 -19.35 11.04
N ARG A 306 12.01 -19.18 10.06
CA ARG A 306 11.98 -20.03 8.85
C ARG A 306 13.05 -21.12 8.98
N LEU A 307 12.56 -22.35 8.91
CA LEU A 307 13.35 -23.57 8.80
C LEU A 307 13.29 -24.01 7.33
N ASP A 308 14.19 -24.90 6.91
CA ASP A 308 14.49 -25.25 5.50
C ASP A 308 13.30 -25.08 4.53
N ASP A 309 12.14 -25.71 4.83
CA ASP A 309 10.94 -25.66 3.98
C ASP A 309 9.69 -25.10 4.67
N PHE A 310 9.78 -24.54 5.89
CA PHE A 310 8.57 -24.16 6.63
C PHE A 310 8.74 -22.92 7.53
N VAL A 311 7.64 -22.22 7.72
CA VAL A 311 7.58 -20.94 8.45
C VAL A 311 6.76 -21.10 9.72
N VAL A 312 7.33 -20.74 10.87
CA VAL A 312 6.61 -20.61 12.14
C VAL A 312 6.48 -19.14 12.49
N LEU A 313 5.25 -18.66 12.66
CA LEU A 313 5.00 -17.34 13.22
C LEU A 313 5.02 -17.42 14.73
N GLU A 314 5.72 -16.48 15.36
CA GLU A 314 5.78 -16.36 16.81
C GLU A 314 5.31 -14.99 17.25
N ASN A 315 4.41 -14.95 18.24
CA ASN A 315 4.02 -13.74 18.93
C ASN A 315 4.55 -13.82 20.37
N VAL A 316 5.54 -12.99 20.70
CA VAL A 316 6.01 -12.83 22.09
C VAL A 316 5.12 -11.80 22.76
N ILE A 317 4.35 -12.23 23.75
CA ILE A 317 3.30 -11.44 24.38
C ILE A 317 3.60 -11.28 25.86
N ARG A 318 3.59 -10.04 26.34
CA ARG A 318 3.51 -9.74 27.77
C ARG A 318 2.14 -9.16 28.08
N VAL A 319 1.39 -9.85 28.94
CA VAL A 319 0.11 -9.38 29.47
C VAL A 319 0.34 -8.83 30.88
N ALA A 320 -0.08 -7.59 31.14
CA ALA A 320 0.01 -6.98 32.46
C ALA A 320 -0.89 -7.69 33.49
N PRO A 321 -0.62 -7.54 34.81
CA PRO A 321 -1.54 -7.96 35.85
C PRO A 321 -2.95 -7.39 35.63
N GLY A 322 -3.97 -8.12 36.06
CA GLY A 322 -5.35 -7.65 36.01
C GLY A 322 -6.37 -8.75 36.30
N GLU A 323 -7.57 -8.32 36.67
CA GLU A 323 -8.69 -9.20 37.07
C GLU A 323 -9.53 -9.69 35.88
N THR A 324 -9.34 -9.11 34.70
CA THR A 324 -10.07 -9.48 33.48
C THR A 324 -9.38 -10.63 32.77
N ALA A 325 -10.07 -11.76 32.57
CA ALA A 325 -9.56 -12.80 31.69
C ALA A 325 -9.57 -12.32 30.22
N LEU A 326 -8.56 -12.71 29.45
CA LEU A 326 -8.43 -12.38 28.03
C LEU A 326 -8.51 -13.66 27.19
N GLN A 327 -8.90 -13.49 25.93
CA GLN A 327 -8.95 -14.57 24.95
C GLN A 327 -8.16 -14.15 23.71
N LEU A 328 -7.50 -15.11 23.07
CA LEU A 328 -6.73 -14.90 21.86
C LEU A 328 -7.05 -16.01 20.86
N THR A 329 -7.40 -15.65 19.64
CA THR A 329 -7.49 -16.58 18.51
C THR A 329 -6.12 -16.71 17.88
N ALA A 330 -5.51 -17.90 17.97
CA ALA A 330 -4.20 -18.21 17.42
C ALA A 330 -4.25 -18.81 16.01
N GLY A 331 -5.43 -19.13 15.50
CA GLY A 331 -5.62 -19.68 14.14
C GLY A 331 -7.08 -20.03 13.91
N ALA A 332 -7.46 -20.23 12.65
CA ALA A 332 -8.77 -20.77 12.30
C ALA A 332 -8.64 -21.62 11.03
N PHE A 333 -9.13 -22.86 11.08
CA PHE A 333 -9.08 -23.76 9.96
C PHE A 333 -10.16 -23.40 8.95
N ALA A 334 -9.82 -23.39 7.66
CA ALA A 334 -10.77 -23.05 6.61
C ALA A 334 -11.41 -24.33 6.06
N GLY A 335 -12.72 -24.48 6.24
CA GLY A 335 -13.47 -25.66 5.81
C GLY A 335 -13.82 -26.58 6.97
N ASP A 336 -14.19 -27.81 6.65
CA ASP A 336 -14.61 -28.82 7.62
C ASP A 336 -13.41 -29.73 7.96
N PRO A 337 -12.86 -29.68 9.19
CA PRO A 337 -11.76 -30.55 9.57
C PRO A 337 -12.23 -32.01 9.69
N GLY A 338 -11.33 -32.94 9.35
CA GLY A 338 -11.50 -34.37 9.63
C GLY A 338 -11.09 -34.75 11.05
N THR A 339 -10.24 -33.94 11.69
CA THR A 339 -9.80 -34.08 13.08
C THR A 339 -9.43 -32.70 13.62
N GLU A 340 -9.84 -32.41 14.86
CA GLU A 340 -9.49 -31.18 15.55
C GLU A 340 -9.54 -31.40 17.07
N GLY A 341 -8.86 -30.55 17.83
CA GLY A 341 -8.87 -30.58 19.29
C GLY A 341 -7.51 -30.24 19.91
N VAL A 342 -7.36 -30.60 21.18
CA VAL A 342 -6.14 -30.37 21.96
C VAL A 342 -5.43 -31.70 22.22
N LEU A 343 -4.13 -31.75 21.96
CA LEU A 343 -3.29 -32.92 22.19
C LEU A 343 -1.99 -32.55 22.91
N GLY A 344 -1.39 -33.49 23.64
CA GLY A 344 -0.05 -33.28 24.22
C GLY A 344 1.03 -33.20 23.13
N LEU A 345 2.21 -32.63 23.43
CA LEU A 345 3.33 -32.52 22.47
C LEU A 345 3.75 -33.85 21.84
N ALA A 346 3.73 -34.93 22.63
CA ALA A 346 4.03 -36.29 22.17
C ALA A 346 2.81 -37.04 21.60
N GLY A 347 1.63 -36.40 21.57
CA GLY A 347 0.39 -36.99 21.08
C GLY A 347 0.36 -37.10 19.56
N GLU A 348 -0.38 -38.09 19.06
CA GLU A 348 -0.68 -38.25 17.64
C GLU A 348 -2.13 -37.79 17.36
N PRO A 349 -2.40 -37.16 16.20
CA PRO A 349 -3.76 -36.82 15.81
C PRO A 349 -4.67 -38.06 15.74
N SER A 350 -5.89 -37.92 16.24
CA SER A 350 -6.89 -38.98 16.26
C SER A 350 -8.27 -38.41 15.99
N LEU A 351 -9.24 -39.27 15.67
CA LEU A 351 -10.62 -38.84 15.36
C LEU A 351 -11.39 -38.31 16.58
N ALA A 352 -10.89 -38.53 17.80
CA ALA A 352 -11.56 -38.14 19.04
C ALA A 352 -10.56 -37.46 19.96
N LEU A 353 -10.36 -36.17 19.77
CA LEU A 353 -9.61 -35.30 20.68
C LEU A 353 -10.61 -34.49 21.50
N ASP A 354 -10.20 -34.08 22.70
CA ASP A 354 -10.99 -33.15 23.49
C ASP A 354 -10.84 -31.74 22.91
N ASP A 355 -11.95 -31.04 22.74
CA ASP A 355 -11.95 -29.66 22.22
C ASP A 355 -11.27 -28.68 23.18
N THR A 356 -11.10 -29.05 24.46
CA THR A 356 -10.49 -28.19 25.47
C THR A 356 -9.39 -28.93 26.23
N GLY A 357 -8.37 -28.21 26.67
CA GLY A 357 -7.27 -28.80 27.43
C GLY A 357 -6.36 -27.76 28.07
N SER A 358 -5.42 -28.24 28.89
CA SER A 358 -4.29 -27.41 29.35
C SER A 358 -3.53 -26.88 28.13
N ALA A 359 -3.06 -25.63 28.18
CA ALA A 359 -2.16 -25.12 27.15
C ALA A 359 -0.69 -25.48 27.43
N HIS A 360 -0.36 -25.82 28.67
CA HIS A 360 0.98 -26.24 29.06
C HIS A 360 1.34 -27.61 28.47
N GLY A 361 2.37 -27.66 27.63
CA GLY A 361 2.85 -28.90 27.00
C GLY A 361 1.86 -29.51 26.01
N ALA A 362 1.01 -28.69 25.39
CA ALA A 362 -0.05 -29.13 24.50
C ALA A 362 -0.16 -28.26 23.23
N ILE A 363 -0.65 -28.89 22.18
CA ILE A 363 -0.89 -28.33 20.85
C ILE A 363 -2.40 -28.23 20.63
N ALA A 364 -2.89 -27.07 20.23
CA ALA A 364 -4.20 -26.92 19.62
C ALA A 364 -4.09 -27.13 18.11
N PHE A 365 -4.96 -27.93 17.52
CA PHE A 365 -4.80 -28.43 16.16
C PHE A 365 -6.14 -28.61 15.45
N ALA A 366 -6.14 -28.41 14.13
CA ALA A 366 -7.23 -28.78 13.25
C ALA A 366 -6.66 -29.16 11.87
N ALA A 367 -7.16 -30.24 11.28
CA ALA A 367 -6.74 -30.73 9.98
C ALA A 367 -7.86 -31.42 9.20
N ASP A 368 -7.78 -31.37 7.88
CA ASP A 368 -8.63 -32.18 7.01
C ASP A 368 -8.08 -33.60 6.80
N VAL A 369 -8.89 -34.42 6.14
CA VAL A 369 -8.52 -35.77 5.72
C VAL A 369 -7.68 -35.67 4.43
N PRO A 370 -6.60 -36.46 4.26
CA PRO A 370 -5.79 -36.41 3.05
C PRO A 370 -6.59 -36.56 1.76
N SER A 371 -6.19 -35.83 0.72
CA SER A 371 -6.69 -36.04 -0.65
C SER A 371 -6.46 -37.50 -1.11
N PRO A 372 -7.36 -38.09 -1.95
CA PRO A 372 -7.21 -39.47 -2.40
C PRO A 372 -5.87 -39.70 -3.10
N GLY A 373 -4.99 -40.48 -2.49
CA GLY A 373 -3.64 -40.79 -3.01
C GLY A 373 -2.47 -40.32 -2.13
N GLY A 374 -2.71 -39.57 -1.06
CA GLY A 374 -1.68 -39.18 -0.07
C GLY A 374 -1.34 -40.31 0.91
N ALA A 375 -0.06 -40.40 1.30
CA ALA A 375 0.36 -41.31 2.38
C ALA A 375 -0.20 -40.82 3.74
N SER A 376 -0.86 -41.73 4.47
CA SER A 376 -1.40 -41.65 5.84
C SER A 376 -1.58 -40.29 6.54
N GLY A 377 -2.84 -39.99 6.89
CA GLY A 377 -3.23 -39.50 8.23
C GLY A 377 -3.74 -38.06 8.32
N ILE A 378 -3.03 -37.09 7.74
CA ILE A 378 -3.26 -35.65 7.94
C ILE A 378 -3.15 -34.97 6.57
N GLY A 379 -4.16 -34.20 6.16
CA GLY A 379 -4.08 -33.35 4.97
C GLY A 379 -3.57 -31.95 5.32
N ASP A 380 -4.27 -30.91 4.89
CA ASP A 380 -3.96 -29.52 5.26
C ASP A 380 -4.32 -29.32 6.74
N PHE A 381 -3.48 -28.57 7.45
CA PHE A 381 -3.66 -28.36 8.88
C PHE A 381 -3.17 -27.00 9.36
N ILE A 382 -3.71 -26.59 10.51
CA ILE A 382 -3.18 -25.52 11.34
C ILE A 382 -2.88 -26.05 12.74
N ALA A 383 -1.88 -25.46 13.38
CA ALA A 383 -1.48 -25.82 14.73
C ALA A 383 -0.97 -24.59 15.50
N ALA A 384 -1.22 -24.58 16.81
CA ALA A 384 -0.69 -23.58 17.71
C ALA A 384 -0.19 -24.22 19.01
N VAL A 385 0.89 -23.65 19.55
CA VAL A 385 1.46 -24.02 20.85
C VAL A 385 1.86 -22.77 21.61
N VAL A 386 1.90 -22.85 22.94
CA VAL A 386 2.31 -21.75 23.80
C VAL A 386 3.45 -22.17 24.72
N ALA A 387 4.45 -21.30 24.88
CA ALA A 387 5.57 -21.46 25.81
C ALA A 387 5.66 -20.27 26.78
N GLY A 388 6.45 -20.40 27.85
CA GLY A 388 6.58 -19.38 28.91
C GLY A 388 5.62 -19.63 30.09
N ASP A 389 5.01 -18.57 30.62
CA ASP A 389 4.11 -18.63 31.78
C ASP A 389 2.78 -19.31 31.45
N THR A 390 2.78 -20.65 31.35
CA THR A 390 1.70 -21.44 30.71
C THR A 390 0.81 -22.22 31.66
N GLU A 391 1.16 -22.33 32.94
CA GLU A 391 0.53 -23.25 33.90
C GLU A 391 -0.99 -23.07 34.04
N GLN A 392 -1.50 -21.86 33.82
CA GLN A 392 -2.92 -21.53 33.98
C GLN A 392 -3.64 -21.25 32.66
N LEU A 393 -2.93 -21.36 31.52
CA LEU A 393 -3.54 -21.17 30.21
C LEU A 393 -4.26 -22.44 29.75
N ARG A 394 -5.32 -22.26 28.97
CA ARG A 394 -6.07 -23.38 28.38
C ARG A 394 -6.32 -23.15 26.90
N TRP A 395 -6.23 -24.23 26.14
CA TRP A 395 -6.69 -24.27 24.75
C TRP A 395 -8.17 -24.63 24.69
N GLU A 396 -8.84 -24.08 23.69
CA GLU A 396 -10.17 -24.44 23.23
C GLU A 396 -10.17 -24.43 21.70
N VAL A 397 -10.64 -25.50 21.07
CA VAL A 397 -10.98 -25.54 19.65
C VAL A 397 -12.48 -25.30 19.54
N THR A 398 -12.86 -24.17 18.95
CA THR A 398 -14.27 -23.77 18.92
C THR A 398 -15.04 -24.50 17.82
N ALA A 399 -16.37 -24.44 17.88
CA ALA A 399 -17.24 -24.99 16.83
C ALA A 399 -17.07 -24.32 15.44
N GLN A 400 -16.33 -23.20 15.37
CA GLN A 400 -15.94 -22.53 14.12
C GLN A 400 -14.47 -22.81 13.76
N HIS A 401 -13.91 -23.92 14.30
CA HIS A 401 -12.58 -24.44 14.02
C HIS A 401 -11.45 -23.44 14.35
N ARG A 402 -11.65 -22.62 15.39
CA ARG A 402 -10.68 -21.63 15.87
C ARG A 402 -9.83 -22.22 16.98
N LEU A 403 -8.52 -21.97 16.91
CA LEU A 403 -7.57 -22.33 17.98
C LEU A 403 -7.56 -21.19 19.02
N GLY A 404 -8.39 -21.31 20.03
CA GLY A 404 -8.60 -20.31 21.08
C GLY A 404 -7.74 -20.52 22.31
N LEU A 405 -7.00 -19.50 22.73
CA LEU A 405 -6.20 -19.48 23.96
C LEU A 405 -6.91 -18.65 25.04
N HIS A 406 -7.22 -19.28 26.17
CA HIS A 406 -7.71 -18.61 27.37
C HIS A 406 -6.53 -18.15 28.24
N ILE A 407 -6.50 -16.85 28.55
CA ILE A 407 -5.50 -16.22 29.41
C ILE A 407 -6.21 -15.71 30.67
N PRO A 408 -5.95 -16.29 31.85
CA PRO A 408 -6.71 -15.94 33.05
C PRO A 408 -6.34 -14.56 33.60
N ALA A 409 -7.13 -14.12 34.57
CA ALA A 409 -6.73 -13.06 35.49
C ALA A 409 -5.43 -13.44 36.21
N SER A 410 -4.58 -12.46 36.50
CA SER A 410 -3.31 -12.69 37.19
C SER A 410 -2.86 -11.46 37.98
N SER A 411 -2.30 -11.68 39.16
CA SER A 411 -1.71 -10.62 40.00
C SER A 411 -0.28 -10.27 39.60
N THR A 412 0.36 -11.08 38.76
CA THR A 412 1.68 -10.84 38.16
C THR A 412 1.60 -10.76 36.63
N PRO A 413 2.53 -10.07 35.96
CA PRO A 413 2.58 -10.10 34.51
C PRO A 413 2.81 -11.53 34.02
N LEU A 414 2.20 -11.88 32.89
CA LEU A 414 2.45 -13.14 32.19
C LEU A 414 3.26 -12.84 30.93
N VAL A 415 4.30 -13.62 30.67
CA VAL A 415 5.08 -13.59 29.43
C VAL A 415 4.94 -14.94 28.73
N ILE A 416 4.29 -14.91 27.58
CA ILE A 416 4.02 -16.09 26.77
C ILE A 416 4.56 -15.92 25.36
N ARG A 417 4.86 -17.03 24.71
CA ARG A 417 5.23 -17.09 23.29
C ARG A 417 4.21 -17.97 22.60
N VAL A 418 3.42 -17.41 21.69
CA VAL A 418 2.43 -18.16 20.91
C VAL A 418 3.04 -18.48 19.55
N LEU A 419 3.26 -19.75 19.27
CA LEU A 419 3.81 -20.23 18.01
C LEU A 419 2.68 -20.81 17.16
N ARG A 420 2.64 -20.41 15.88
CA ARG A 420 1.59 -20.77 14.93
C ARG A 420 2.20 -21.36 13.68
N PHE A 421 1.59 -22.43 13.20
CA PHE A 421 2.05 -23.16 12.04
C PHE A 421 0.87 -23.60 11.17
N ALA A 422 1.10 -23.65 9.87
CA ALA A 422 0.19 -24.25 8.91
C ALA A 422 1.01 -25.07 7.91
N GLY A 423 0.48 -26.20 7.50
CA GLY A 423 1.18 -27.12 6.60
C GLY A 423 0.26 -28.17 6.02
N SER A 424 0.84 -29.10 5.28
CA SER A 424 0.10 -30.21 4.67
C SER A 424 0.89 -31.51 4.81
N GLY A 425 0.20 -32.59 5.16
CA GLY A 425 0.78 -33.93 5.24
C GLY A 425 1.47 -34.24 6.57
N ALA A 426 1.68 -35.54 6.80
CA ALA A 426 2.24 -36.06 8.05
C ALA A 426 3.71 -35.64 8.29
N GLU A 427 4.47 -35.41 7.22
CA GLU A 427 5.87 -34.98 7.32
C GLU A 427 5.99 -33.55 7.86
N ALA A 428 5.19 -32.61 7.32
CA ALA A 428 5.14 -31.24 7.83
C ALA A 428 4.66 -31.20 9.29
N TRP A 429 3.70 -32.06 9.64
CA TRP A 429 3.22 -32.22 11.02
C TRP A 429 4.32 -32.70 11.98
N ALA A 430 5.07 -33.74 11.60
CA ALA A 430 6.17 -34.25 12.41
C ALA A 430 7.25 -33.17 12.64
N ARG A 431 7.62 -32.43 11.58
CA ARG A 431 8.58 -31.32 11.67
C ARG A 431 8.11 -30.21 12.63
N PHE A 432 6.84 -29.83 12.55
CA PHE A 432 6.26 -28.85 13.48
C PHE A 432 6.30 -29.35 14.92
N ARG A 433 5.94 -30.61 15.16
CA ARG A 433 5.97 -31.21 16.51
C ARG A 433 7.37 -31.24 17.11
N ASP A 434 8.36 -31.67 16.35
CA ASP A 434 9.75 -31.69 16.80
C ASP A 434 10.22 -30.27 17.15
N TYR A 435 9.86 -29.28 16.33
CA TYR A 435 10.14 -27.88 16.61
C TYR A 435 9.41 -27.37 17.86
N ALA A 436 8.13 -27.71 18.03
CA ALA A 436 7.33 -27.32 19.18
C ALA A 436 7.88 -27.92 20.48
N ASP A 437 8.27 -29.19 20.47
CA ASP A 437 8.89 -29.86 21.64
C ASP A 437 10.21 -29.18 22.04
N LEU A 438 11.04 -28.82 21.06
CA LEU A 438 12.30 -28.11 21.30
C LEU A 438 12.11 -26.72 21.93
N VAL A 439 11.05 -26.00 21.55
CA VAL A 439 10.84 -24.60 21.94
C VAL A 439 10.04 -24.44 23.24
N VAL A 440 9.21 -25.44 23.57
CA VAL A 440 8.31 -25.42 24.74
C VAL A 440 8.96 -25.99 25.99
N GLN A 441 9.96 -26.87 25.85
CA GLN A 441 10.87 -27.28 26.92
C GLN A 441 11.71 -26.10 27.43
#